data_AF-A0A0F8ZFW2-F1
#
_entry.id   AF-A0A0F8ZFW2-F1
#
_cell.length_a   1.000
_cell.length_b   1.000
_cell.length_c   1.000
_cell.angle_alpha   90.00
_cell.angle_beta   90.00
_cell.angle_gamma   90.00
#
_symmetry.space_group_name_H-M   'P 1'
#
loop_
_entity.id
_entity.type
_entity.pdbx_description
1 polymer ?
#
loop_
_entity_poly.entity_id
_entity_poly.type
_entity_poly.pdbx_seq_one_letter_code
_entity_poly.pdbx_strand_id
1 'polypeptide(L)'
;MICREEYIAINVESGQVLNIRYRVPANPQESNWICKDCGDPVFYNDYYGSFKHHGQKPEGFEPETIEHKTMKDYWYHIFPLFNEVKYRKLEYWFEDQVADVYFELQDGKKVAIECQNSPITVQNLIKRTKKYTSKDIYVLWIFNGLGSCISEKKYPTNMEKVGVLKEEKRAHNLYSGRIYYMNVEKDIVDEGPYPIHFSPYFENKKLDHNIFGHDKYYRKFQSATVGEIFSYKILCIEYKGYKLARFMDKNVSISCTEQLITCIRAICHKIVDEGEENSKIEFKVPVNEIIDMVKEEFGYYLPHLLLKRSKRIKKVRFEKLINEKYKVQDTLTFKISDFL
;
A
#
# COMPACT_ATOMS: atom_id res chain seq x y z
N MET A 1 31.21 -15.00 8.94
CA MET A 1 31.53 -16.02 9.96
C MET A 1 30.20 -16.57 10.43
N ILE A 2 29.85 -17.79 10.00
CA ILE A 2 28.58 -18.45 10.32
C ILE A 2 28.71 -18.95 11.76
N CYS A 3 28.02 -18.33 12.72
CA CYS A 3 27.85 -18.96 14.02
C CYS A 3 27.03 -20.22 13.79
N ARG A 4 27.69 -21.38 13.88
CA ARG A 4 27.02 -22.67 14.05
C ARG A 4 26.28 -22.56 15.39
N GLU A 5 24.96 -22.39 15.33
CA GLU A 5 24.07 -22.26 16.48
C GLU A 5 24.11 -23.54 17.33
N GLU A 6 25.06 -23.60 18.26
CA GLU A 6 24.96 -24.43 19.45
C GLU A 6 24.29 -23.57 20.51
N TYR A 7 22.94 -23.55 20.54
CA TYR A 7 22.23 -22.95 21.66
C TYR A 7 22.52 -23.79 22.91
N ILE A 8 23.28 -23.21 23.84
CA ILE A 8 23.72 -23.84 25.08
C ILE A 8 22.92 -23.24 26.23
N ALA A 9 22.15 -24.07 26.93
CA ALA A 9 21.46 -23.69 28.17
C ALA A 9 22.23 -24.20 29.39
N ILE A 10 22.24 -23.42 30.46
CA ILE A 10 22.86 -23.78 31.74
C ILE A 10 21.76 -24.01 32.75
N ASN A 11 21.75 -25.17 33.38
CA ASN A 11 20.89 -25.44 34.53
C ASN A 11 21.40 -24.61 35.71
N VAL A 12 20.54 -23.76 36.29
CA VAL A 12 20.90 -22.83 37.36
C VAL A 12 21.27 -23.56 38.65
N GLU A 13 20.67 -24.72 38.91
CA GLU A 13 20.84 -25.47 40.15
C GLU A 13 22.04 -26.40 40.12
N SER A 14 22.28 -27.07 38.99
CA SER A 14 23.37 -28.04 38.83
C SER A 14 24.61 -27.48 38.13
N GLY A 15 24.53 -26.29 37.53
CA GLY A 15 25.58 -25.71 36.69
C GLY A 15 25.82 -26.50 35.39
N GLN A 16 24.97 -27.49 35.09
CA GLN A 16 25.15 -28.37 33.95
C GLN A 16 24.88 -27.62 32.64
N VAL A 17 25.83 -27.71 31.73
CA VAL A 17 25.79 -27.10 30.40
C VAL A 17 25.19 -28.10 29.41
N LEU A 18 24.04 -27.77 28.82
CA LEU A 18 23.34 -28.62 27.85
C LEU A 18 23.51 -28.09 26.44
N ASN A 19 24.03 -28.95 25.57
CA ASN A 19 24.12 -28.73 24.13
C ASN A 19 23.04 -29.62 23.48
N ILE A 20 22.19 -29.04 22.64
CA ILE A 20 21.02 -29.69 21.99
C ILE A 20 21.41 -30.97 21.22
N ARG A 21 22.69 -31.18 20.90
CA ARG A 21 23.20 -32.43 20.30
C ARG A 21 23.26 -33.62 21.26
N TYR A 22 23.09 -33.42 22.57
CA TYR A 22 23.12 -34.47 23.58
C TYR A 22 21.77 -34.60 24.28
N ARG A 23 21.50 -35.81 24.78
CA ARG A 23 20.25 -36.26 25.44
C ARG A 23 19.63 -35.15 26.30
N VAL A 24 18.44 -34.71 25.90
CA VAL A 24 17.58 -33.83 26.69
C VAL A 24 17.23 -34.54 28.02
N PRO A 25 17.22 -33.84 29.16
CA PRO A 25 16.76 -34.39 30.44
C PRO A 25 15.35 -35.00 30.31
N ALA A 26 15.01 -35.99 31.13
CA ALA A 26 13.70 -36.63 31.07
C ALA A 26 12.55 -35.62 31.33
N ASN A 27 12.76 -34.66 32.23
CA ASN A 27 11.81 -33.59 32.57
C ASN A 27 12.49 -32.21 32.51
N PRO A 28 12.76 -31.66 31.31
CA PRO A 28 13.54 -30.43 31.18
C PRO A 28 12.80 -29.18 31.68
N GLN A 29 11.48 -29.27 31.90
CA GLN A 29 10.67 -28.18 32.44
C GLN A 29 10.71 -28.06 33.97
N GLU A 30 11.19 -29.07 34.68
CA GLU A 30 11.27 -29.07 36.15
C GLU A 30 12.52 -28.35 36.67
N SER A 31 13.29 -27.71 35.80
CA SER A 31 14.56 -27.07 36.13
C SER A 31 14.58 -25.62 35.64
N ASN A 32 15.31 -24.77 36.37
CA ASN A 32 15.57 -23.40 35.98
C ASN A 32 16.74 -23.36 35.00
N TRP A 33 16.55 -22.79 33.81
CA TRP A 33 17.59 -22.69 32.78
C TRP A 33 17.89 -21.25 32.44
N ILE A 34 19.15 -20.97 32.14
CA ILE A 34 19.61 -19.68 31.62
C ILE A 34 20.39 -19.84 30.32
N CYS A 35 20.29 -18.84 29.46
CA CYS A 35 21.09 -18.76 28.24
C CYS A 35 22.57 -18.56 28.61
N LYS A 36 23.47 -19.37 28.06
CA LYS A 36 24.92 -19.20 28.30
C LYS A 36 25.44 -17.84 27.83
N ASP A 37 24.85 -17.27 26.77
CA ASP A 37 25.38 -16.08 26.11
C ASP A 37 24.92 -14.77 26.76
N CYS A 38 23.68 -14.71 27.25
CA CYS A 38 23.13 -13.49 27.88
C CYS A 38 22.77 -13.64 29.36
N GLY A 39 22.71 -14.85 29.90
CA GLY A 39 22.33 -15.11 31.30
C GLY A 39 20.83 -15.01 31.58
N ASP A 40 20.00 -14.69 30.59
CA ASP A 40 18.55 -14.56 30.77
C ASP A 40 17.86 -15.93 30.91
N PRO A 41 16.74 -16.02 31.65
CA PRO A 41 15.96 -17.25 31.78
C PRO A 41 15.45 -17.79 30.43
N VAL A 42 15.59 -19.11 30.24
CA VAL A 42 15.08 -19.85 29.09
C VAL A 42 14.21 -21.02 29.53
N PHE A 43 13.27 -21.45 28.68
CA PHE A 43 12.44 -22.64 28.87
C PHE A 43 12.69 -23.64 27.75
N TYR A 44 12.48 -24.93 28.01
CA TYR A 44 12.62 -25.96 26.97
C TYR A 44 11.38 -25.95 26.07
N ASN A 45 11.55 -25.98 24.75
CA ASN A 45 10.45 -26.05 23.81
C ASN A 45 10.43 -27.42 23.13
N ASP A 46 9.44 -28.25 23.49
CA ASP A 46 9.30 -29.62 22.99
C ASP A 46 9.10 -29.69 21.47
N TYR A 47 8.46 -28.68 20.87
CA TYR A 47 8.18 -28.64 19.44
C TYR A 47 9.46 -28.45 18.61
N TYR A 48 10.38 -27.62 19.09
CA TYR A 48 11.65 -27.34 18.40
C TYR A 48 12.82 -28.16 18.95
N GLY A 49 12.62 -28.90 20.05
CA GLY A 49 13.69 -29.63 20.75
C GLY A 49 14.80 -28.70 21.27
N SER A 50 14.47 -27.49 21.73
CA SER A 50 15.46 -26.42 22.00
C SER A 50 15.05 -25.49 23.14
N PHE A 51 16.00 -24.87 23.84
CA PHE A 51 15.74 -23.84 24.86
C PHE A 51 15.51 -22.45 24.25
N LYS A 52 14.56 -21.67 24.80
CA LYS A 52 14.16 -20.33 24.30
C LYS A 52 13.91 -19.33 25.43
N HIS A 53 14.18 -18.04 25.22
CA HIS A 53 13.95 -16.97 26.20
C HIS A 53 12.46 -16.77 26.54
N HIS A 54 12.18 -16.44 27.80
CA HIS A 54 10.87 -15.93 28.21
C HIS A 54 10.58 -14.58 27.54
N GLY A 55 9.48 -14.50 26.79
CA GLY A 55 9.16 -13.38 25.89
C GLY A 55 8.59 -13.79 24.53
N GLN A 56 8.36 -15.08 24.29
CA GLN A 56 7.69 -15.59 23.08
C GLN A 56 6.16 -15.59 23.21
N LYS A 57 5.49 -15.30 22.08
CA LYS A 57 4.07 -14.98 21.89
C LYS A 57 3.10 -15.72 22.84
N PRO A 58 2.10 -15.03 23.43
CA PRO A 58 1.08 -15.67 24.26
C PRO A 58 0.35 -16.79 23.50
N GLU A 59 -0.11 -17.80 24.23
CA GLU A 59 -0.96 -18.88 23.73
C GLU A 59 -2.10 -18.31 22.87
N GLY A 60 -2.34 -18.93 21.70
CA GLY A 60 -3.38 -18.51 20.74
C GLY A 60 -2.90 -17.66 19.57
N PHE A 61 -1.60 -17.41 19.41
CA PHE A 61 -1.07 -16.84 18.17
C PHE A 61 -1.05 -17.90 17.06
N GLU A 62 -1.77 -17.64 15.97
CA GLU A 62 -1.68 -18.47 14.77
C GLU A 62 -0.22 -18.55 14.29
N PRO A 63 0.26 -19.73 13.89
CA PRO A 63 1.59 -19.88 13.33
C PRO A 63 1.73 -18.93 12.12
N GLU A 64 2.87 -18.25 12.05
CA GLU A 64 3.17 -17.38 10.93
C GLU A 64 3.15 -18.18 9.62
N THR A 65 2.28 -17.77 8.71
CA THR A 65 2.10 -18.37 7.39
C THR A 65 3.38 -18.29 6.56
N ILE A 66 3.59 -19.23 5.65
CA ILE A 66 4.74 -19.24 4.73
C ILE A 66 4.78 -17.93 3.93
N GLU A 67 3.62 -17.46 3.46
CA GLU A 67 3.48 -16.23 2.69
C GLU A 67 4.02 -15.01 3.45
N HIS A 68 3.68 -14.87 4.74
CA HIS A 68 4.17 -13.76 5.57
C HIS A 68 5.70 -13.80 5.73
N LYS A 69 6.28 -15.00 5.91
CA LYS A 69 7.74 -15.19 5.96
C LYS A 69 8.39 -14.84 4.63
N THR A 70 7.81 -15.26 3.51
CA THR A 70 8.28 -14.96 2.16
C THR A 70 8.28 -13.45 1.89
N MET A 71 7.22 -12.74 2.31
CA MET A 71 7.18 -11.27 2.22
C MET A 71 8.30 -10.61 3.03
N LYS A 72 8.53 -11.06 4.28
CA LYS A 72 9.61 -10.55 5.14
C LYS A 72 10.98 -10.77 4.52
N ASP A 73 11.23 -11.99 4.05
CA ASP A 73 12.49 -12.39 3.43
C ASP A 73 12.76 -11.57 2.17
N TYR A 74 11.75 -11.45 1.29
CA TYR A 74 11.80 -10.58 0.11
C TYR A 74 12.29 -9.18 0.50
N TRP A 75 11.66 -8.55 1.49
CA TRP A 75 12.02 -7.18 1.87
C TRP A 75 13.38 -7.08 2.54
N TYR A 76 13.75 -8.05 3.36
CA TYR A 76 15.07 -8.11 4.00
C TYR A 76 16.19 -8.09 2.96
N HIS A 77 15.99 -8.79 1.84
CA HIS A 77 16.97 -8.90 0.75
C HIS A 77 16.87 -7.79 -0.29
N ILE A 78 15.67 -7.36 -0.68
CA ILE A 78 15.45 -6.41 -1.77
C ILE A 78 15.68 -4.97 -1.33
N PHE A 79 15.26 -4.57 -0.13
CA PHE A 79 15.32 -3.17 0.29
C PHE A 79 16.74 -2.56 0.25
N PRO A 80 17.82 -3.26 0.68
CA PRO A 80 19.18 -2.72 0.62
C PRO A 80 19.76 -2.57 -0.79
N LEU A 81 19.15 -3.19 -1.81
CA LEU A 81 19.59 -3.03 -3.20
C LEU A 81 19.28 -1.62 -3.75
N PHE A 82 18.33 -0.91 -3.13
CA PHE A 82 17.85 0.39 -3.58
C PHE A 82 18.07 1.52 -2.56
N ASN A 83 18.50 1.17 -1.34
CA ASN A 83 18.61 2.08 -0.22
C ASN A 83 19.95 1.88 0.48
N GLU A 84 20.62 2.96 0.84
CA GLU A 84 21.87 2.92 1.61
C GLU A 84 21.58 2.54 3.06
N VAL A 85 21.64 1.24 3.34
CA VAL A 85 21.34 0.66 4.65
C VAL A 85 22.60 0.59 5.50
N LYS A 86 22.53 1.12 6.72
CA LYS A 86 23.55 0.96 7.77
C LYS A 86 23.33 -0.30 8.59
N TYR A 87 22.07 -0.59 8.91
CA TYR A 87 21.69 -1.72 9.75
C TYR A 87 20.34 -2.29 9.31
N ARG A 88 20.17 -3.62 9.39
CA ARG A 88 18.89 -4.29 9.12
C ARG A 88 18.67 -5.46 10.07
N LYS A 89 17.41 -5.74 10.40
CA LYS A 89 17.03 -6.87 11.25
C LYS A 89 15.59 -7.32 10.98
N LEU A 90 15.36 -8.63 10.97
CA LEU A 90 14.02 -9.23 10.98
C LEU A 90 13.44 -9.21 12.40
N GLU A 91 12.12 -9.06 12.51
CA GLU A 91 11.39 -9.13 13.78
C GLU A 91 12.00 -8.24 14.87
N TYR A 92 12.21 -6.96 14.54
CA TYR A 92 12.87 -6.03 15.45
C TYR A 92 11.91 -5.56 16.55
N TRP A 93 12.31 -5.76 17.80
CA TRP A 93 11.53 -5.41 18.98
C TRP A 93 11.75 -3.95 19.40
N PHE A 94 10.65 -3.22 19.48
CA PHE A 94 10.54 -1.86 20.01
C PHE A 94 9.64 -1.87 21.24
N GLU A 95 10.11 -2.47 22.33
CA GLU A 95 9.36 -2.62 23.59
C GLU A 95 8.00 -3.33 23.35
N ASP A 96 6.96 -2.56 23.05
CA ASP A 96 5.57 -2.98 22.88
C ASP A 96 5.13 -3.20 21.41
N GLN A 97 6.08 -3.23 20.47
CA GLN A 97 5.84 -3.46 19.05
C GLN A 97 6.97 -4.27 18.42
N VAL A 98 6.64 -5.20 17.54
CA VAL A 98 7.63 -5.90 16.70
C VAL A 98 7.41 -5.44 15.25
N ALA A 99 8.47 -4.98 14.60
CA ALA A 99 8.47 -4.73 13.16
C ALA A 99 8.85 -6.00 12.42
N ASP A 100 8.10 -6.32 11.37
CA ASP A 100 8.39 -7.47 10.52
C ASP A 100 9.79 -7.39 9.91
N VAL A 101 10.14 -6.23 9.34
CA VAL A 101 11.50 -5.93 8.87
C VAL A 101 11.88 -4.51 9.26
N TYR A 102 13.08 -4.34 9.81
CA TYR A 102 13.60 -3.04 10.25
C TYR A 102 14.90 -2.68 9.54
N PHE A 103 15.05 -1.40 9.22
CA PHE A 103 16.23 -0.80 8.61
C PHE A 103 16.60 0.52 9.30
N GLU A 104 17.90 0.75 9.46
CA GLU A 104 18.48 2.08 9.67
C GLU A 104 19.24 2.47 8.41
N LEU A 105 18.90 3.63 7.86
CA LEU A 105 19.58 4.21 6.70
C LEU A 105 20.87 4.90 7.13
N GLN A 106 21.80 5.11 6.20
CA GLN A 106 23.06 5.83 6.46
C GLN A 106 22.84 7.26 6.95
N ASP A 107 21.74 7.90 6.54
CA ASP A 107 21.34 9.24 6.98
C ASP A 107 20.69 9.26 8.39
N GLY A 108 20.64 8.12 9.08
CA GLY A 108 20.11 7.96 10.42
C GLY A 108 18.60 7.72 10.49
N LYS A 109 17.87 7.77 9.36
CA LYS A 109 16.43 7.50 9.37
C LYS A 109 16.14 6.03 9.63
N LYS A 110 15.09 5.78 10.39
CA LYS A 110 14.62 4.45 10.77
C LYS A 110 13.38 4.08 9.98
N VAL A 111 13.38 2.90 9.36
CA VAL A 111 12.28 2.42 8.52
C VAL A 111 11.83 1.04 9.01
N ALA A 112 10.53 0.88 9.22
CA ALA A 112 9.89 -0.41 9.45
C ALA A 112 9.03 -0.77 8.24
N ILE A 113 9.19 -1.98 7.73
CA ILE A 113 8.28 -2.56 6.73
C ILE A 113 7.38 -3.55 7.46
N GLU A 114 6.07 -3.37 7.29
CA GLU A 114 5.02 -4.21 7.86
C GLU A 114 4.33 -4.99 6.75
N CYS A 115 4.45 -6.32 6.80
CA CYS A 115 3.91 -7.24 5.82
C CYS A 115 2.58 -7.80 6.35
N GLN A 116 1.47 -7.43 5.72
CA GLN A 116 0.15 -7.84 6.16
C GLN A 116 -0.34 -9.00 5.31
N ASN A 117 -0.38 -10.21 5.87
CA ASN A 117 -0.98 -11.38 5.22
C ASN A 117 -2.36 -11.73 5.79
N SER A 118 -2.50 -11.71 7.13
CA SER A 118 -3.76 -11.99 7.84
C SER A 118 -4.62 -10.73 8.01
N PRO A 119 -5.91 -10.83 8.38
CA PRO A 119 -6.73 -9.65 8.65
C PRO A 119 -6.12 -8.75 9.75
N ILE A 120 -6.12 -7.44 9.51
CA ILE A 120 -5.87 -6.41 10.52
C ILE A 120 -7.15 -5.60 10.70
N THR A 121 -7.33 -4.98 11.86
CA THR A 121 -8.44 -4.03 12.08
C THR A 121 -7.97 -2.60 11.82
N VAL A 122 -8.89 -1.71 11.42
CA VAL A 122 -8.59 -0.27 11.27
C VAL A 122 -7.94 0.31 12.53
N GLN A 123 -8.41 -0.09 13.72
CA GLN A 123 -7.89 0.39 15.01
C GLN A 123 -6.44 -0.06 15.22
N ASN A 124 -6.13 -1.32 14.94
CA ASN A 124 -4.77 -1.85 15.08
C ASN A 124 -3.81 -1.25 14.06
N LEU A 125 -4.22 -1.10 12.79
CA LEU A 125 -3.43 -0.43 11.76
C LEU A 125 -3.03 0.98 12.20
N ILE A 126 -4.00 1.77 12.70
CA ILE A 126 -3.74 3.13 13.20
C ILE A 126 -2.87 3.10 14.45
N LYS A 127 -3.17 2.24 15.42
CA LYS A 127 -2.42 2.13 16.69
C LYS A 127 -0.97 1.82 16.42
N ARG A 128 -0.67 0.80 15.60
CA ARG A 128 0.70 0.41 15.22
C ARG A 128 1.42 1.53 14.48
N THR A 129 0.75 2.17 13.50
CA THR A 129 1.33 3.32 12.77
C THR A 129 1.69 4.48 13.72
N LYS A 130 0.84 4.78 14.72
CA LYS A 130 1.14 5.80 15.74
C LYS A 130 2.34 5.41 16.62
N LYS A 131 2.44 4.13 17.02
CA LYS A 131 3.57 3.64 17.82
C LYS A 131 4.91 3.79 17.08
N TYR A 132 4.95 3.52 15.78
CA TYR A 132 6.15 3.79 14.98
C TYR A 132 6.48 5.28 14.93
N THR A 133 5.46 6.10 14.70
CA THR A 133 5.62 7.55 14.65
C THR A 133 6.19 8.11 15.97
N SER A 134 5.69 7.66 17.13
CA SER A 134 6.19 8.12 18.44
C SER A 134 7.63 7.69 18.74
N LYS A 135 8.15 6.71 18.00
CA LYS A 135 9.52 6.19 18.12
C LYS A 135 10.46 6.72 17.02
N ASP A 136 10.02 7.74 16.27
CA ASP A 136 10.75 8.31 15.13
C ASP A 136 11.07 7.29 14.02
N ILE A 137 10.11 6.39 13.75
CA ILE A 137 10.23 5.35 12.73
C ILE A 137 9.21 5.59 11.62
N TYR A 138 9.68 5.58 10.38
CA TYR A 138 8.85 5.65 9.18
C TYR A 138 8.35 4.26 8.83
N VAL A 139 7.03 4.05 8.83
CA VAL A 139 6.45 2.73 8.51
C VAL A 139 5.98 2.67 7.06
N LEU A 140 6.29 1.55 6.39
CA LEU A 140 5.77 1.15 5.09
C LEU A 140 4.86 -0.07 5.31
N TRP A 141 3.59 0.01 4.89
CA TRP A 141 2.63 -1.08 5.00
C TRP A 141 2.44 -1.72 3.63
N ILE A 142 2.54 -3.04 3.58
CA ILE A 142 2.44 -3.82 2.35
C ILE A 142 1.49 -4.99 2.59
N PHE A 143 0.45 -5.08 1.78
CA PHE A 143 -0.58 -6.10 1.90
C PHE A 143 -0.31 -7.24 0.92
N ASN A 144 -0.52 -8.49 1.33
CA ASN A 144 -0.53 -9.59 0.38
C ASN A 144 -1.81 -9.51 -0.46
N GLY A 145 -1.67 -9.24 -1.77
CA GLY A 145 -2.77 -9.18 -2.73
C GLY A 145 -3.42 -10.52 -3.03
N LEU A 146 -2.89 -11.62 -2.48
CA LEU A 146 -3.49 -12.97 -2.52
C LEU A 146 -3.90 -13.50 -1.14
N GLY A 147 -3.57 -12.76 -0.06
CA GLY A 147 -3.77 -13.20 1.31
C GLY A 147 -5.19 -13.02 1.84
N SER A 148 -5.40 -13.33 3.12
CA SER A 148 -6.69 -13.16 3.80
C SER A 148 -6.94 -11.74 4.32
N CYS A 149 -5.96 -10.84 4.18
CA CYS A 149 -6.04 -9.44 4.61
C CYS A 149 -6.84 -8.50 3.68
N ILE A 150 -7.40 -9.02 2.58
CA ILE A 150 -8.12 -8.29 1.53
C ILE A 150 -9.51 -8.90 1.30
N SER A 151 -10.43 -8.17 0.68
CA SER A 151 -11.77 -8.72 0.38
C SER A 151 -11.82 -9.65 -0.82
N GLU A 152 -10.89 -9.49 -1.75
CA GLU A 152 -10.73 -10.29 -2.97
C GLU A 152 -9.33 -10.05 -3.52
N LYS A 153 -8.82 -10.99 -4.34
CA LYS A 153 -7.49 -10.94 -4.94
C LYS A 153 -7.23 -9.62 -5.67
N LYS A 154 -6.00 -9.13 -5.57
CA LYS A 154 -5.51 -7.90 -6.19
C LYS A 154 -4.37 -8.25 -7.16
N TYR A 155 -4.33 -7.53 -8.27
CA TYR A 155 -3.33 -7.71 -9.32
C TYR A 155 -2.88 -6.35 -9.82
N PRO A 156 -1.66 -6.25 -10.41
CA PRO A 156 -1.13 -5.00 -10.97
C PRO A 156 -1.81 -4.61 -12.29
N THR A 157 -3.14 -4.61 -12.33
CA THR A 157 -3.96 -4.31 -13.50
C THR A 157 -5.14 -3.43 -13.10
N ASN A 158 -5.62 -2.61 -14.03
CA ASN A 158 -6.85 -1.86 -13.83
C ASN A 158 -8.04 -2.81 -13.70
N MET A 159 -8.89 -2.59 -12.69
CA MET A 159 -10.06 -3.41 -12.42
C MET A 159 -11.24 -2.54 -12.03
N GLU A 160 -12.43 -2.90 -12.52
CA GLU A 160 -13.67 -2.23 -12.18
C GLU A 160 -14.50 -3.08 -11.22
N LYS A 161 -15.37 -2.42 -10.45
CA LYS A 161 -16.30 -3.09 -9.52
C LYS A 161 -15.61 -3.97 -8.46
N VAL A 162 -14.46 -3.52 -7.95
CA VAL A 162 -13.69 -4.25 -6.94
C VAL A 162 -14.20 -4.01 -5.51
N GLY A 163 -14.28 -5.07 -4.71
CA GLY A 163 -14.43 -5.01 -3.27
C GLY A 163 -13.16 -4.49 -2.59
N VAL A 164 -13.36 -3.66 -1.57
CA VAL A 164 -12.27 -3.08 -0.76
C VAL A 164 -12.69 -2.99 0.71
N LEU A 165 -11.90 -3.59 1.59
CA LEU A 165 -12.10 -3.57 3.04
C LEU A 165 -11.91 -2.16 3.63
N LYS A 166 -12.39 -1.96 4.86
CA LYS A 166 -12.25 -0.67 5.55
C LYS A 166 -10.78 -0.35 5.86
N GLU A 167 -9.99 -1.38 6.08
CA GLU A 167 -8.57 -1.34 6.39
C GLU A 167 -7.75 -0.96 5.17
N GLU A 168 -8.05 -1.56 4.02
CA GLU A 168 -7.48 -1.15 2.73
C GLU A 168 -7.81 0.32 2.44
N LYS A 169 -9.06 0.75 2.63
CA LYS A 169 -9.45 2.17 2.52
C LYS A 169 -8.71 3.05 3.52
N ARG A 170 -8.41 2.56 4.72
CA ARG A 170 -7.66 3.33 5.72
C ARG A 170 -6.19 3.49 5.30
N ALA A 171 -5.54 2.42 4.85
CA ALA A 171 -4.19 2.46 4.31
C ALA A 171 -4.11 3.36 3.07
N HIS A 172 -5.08 3.26 2.16
CA HIS A 172 -5.24 4.17 1.01
C HIS A 172 -5.21 5.64 1.43
N ASN A 173 -5.95 5.99 2.48
CA ASN A 173 -5.96 7.36 3.01
C ASN A 173 -4.65 7.76 3.71
N LEU A 174 -3.97 6.83 4.38
CA LEU A 174 -2.67 7.07 5.03
C LEU A 174 -1.62 7.50 3.98
N TYR A 175 -1.56 6.82 2.84
CA TYR A 175 -0.59 7.13 1.78
C TYR A 175 -1.14 8.05 0.68
N SER A 176 -2.12 8.89 1.03
CA SER A 176 -2.68 9.93 0.14
C SER A 176 -3.20 9.37 -1.19
N GLY A 177 -3.94 8.28 -1.12
CA GLY A 177 -4.55 7.61 -2.26
C GLY A 177 -3.76 6.44 -2.81
N ARG A 178 -2.92 5.79 -2.00
CA ARG A 178 -2.12 4.64 -2.42
C ARG A 178 -2.23 3.52 -1.40
N ILE A 179 -2.23 2.30 -1.89
CA ILE A 179 -1.99 1.12 -1.06
C ILE A 179 -0.99 0.25 -1.79
N TYR A 180 0.02 -0.25 -1.08
CA TYR A 180 1.03 -1.12 -1.65
C TYR A 180 0.62 -2.56 -1.41
N TYR A 181 0.58 -3.32 -2.48
CA TYR A 181 0.41 -4.75 -2.45
C TYR A 181 1.67 -5.43 -2.98
N MET A 182 1.81 -6.71 -2.67
CA MET A 182 2.63 -7.67 -3.40
C MET A 182 1.85 -8.98 -3.45
N ASN A 183 2.07 -9.82 -4.46
CA ASN A 183 1.37 -11.10 -4.55
C ASN A 183 2.33 -12.21 -4.14
N VAL A 184 1.97 -12.91 -3.06
CA VAL A 184 2.75 -14.03 -2.55
C VAL A 184 1.80 -15.20 -2.30
N GLU A 185 2.15 -16.35 -2.88
CA GLU A 185 1.48 -17.63 -2.64
C GLU A 185 2.54 -18.64 -2.21
N LYS A 186 2.39 -19.21 -1.00
CA LYS A 186 3.40 -20.05 -0.34
C LYS A 186 4.77 -19.34 -0.27
N ASP A 187 5.79 -19.97 -0.83
CA ASP A 187 7.19 -19.54 -0.88
C ASP A 187 7.55 -18.79 -2.17
N ILE A 188 6.55 -18.42 -2.99
CA ILE A 188 6.75 -17.77 -4.28
C ILE A 188 6.22 -16.33 -4.23
N VAL A 189 7.05 -15.40 -4.70
CA VAL A 189 6.64 -14.02 -4.98
C VAL A 189 6.19 -13.94 -6.44
N ASP A 190 4.88 -14.04 -6.66
CA ASP A 190 4.28 -13.99 -8.01
C ASP A 190 4.41 -12.60 -8.62
N GLU A 191 4.12 -11.57 -7.82
CA GLU A 191 4.27 -10.18 -8.23
C GLU A 191 5.01 -9.40 -7.16
N GLY A 192 6.01 -8.66 -7.62
CA GLY A 192 6.69 -7.69 -6.79
C GLY A 192 5.74 -6.59 -6.28
N PRO A 193 6.24 -5.67 -5.45
CA PRO A 193 5.47 -4.56 -4.91
C PRO A 193 4.84 -3.68 -6.01
N TYR A 194 3.54 -3.42 -5.92
CA TYR A 194 2.81 -2.52 -6.81
C TYR A 194 1.80 -1.65 -6.03
N PRO A 195 1.56 -0.39 -6.44
CA PRO A 195 0.58 0.47 -5.82
C PRO A 195 -0.78 0.39 -6.54
N ILE A 196 -1.86 0.38 -5.78
CA ILE A 196 -3.22 0.58 -6.33
C ILE A 196 -3.83 1.86 -5.76
N HIS A 197 -4.49 2.61 -6.63
CA HIS A 197 -5.41 3.67 -6.29
C HIS A 197 -6.85 3.18 -6.40
N PHE A 198 -7.62 3.31 -5.32
CA PHE A 198 -9.07 3.11 -5.37
C PHE A 198 -9.82 4.42 -5.55
N SER A 199 -10.72 4.46 -6.54
CA SER A 199 -11.74 5.48 -6.68
C SER A 199 -13.14 4.89 -6.55
N PRO A 200 -14.16 5.67 -6.15
CA PRO A 200 -15.54 5.20 -6.14
C PRO A 200 -15.99 4.56 -7.47
N TYR A 201 -16.71 3.43 -7.40
CA TYR A 201 -17.28 2.78 -8.58
C TYR A 201 -18.67 3.31 -8.90
N PHE A 202 -18.91 3.58 -10.18
CA PHE A 202 -20.21 3.92 -10.73
C PHE A 202 -20.46 3.06 -11.96
N GLU A 203 -21.65 2.48 -12.02
CA GLU A 203 -22.10 1.82 -13.25
C GLU A 203 -22.71 2.88 -14.14
N ASN A 204 -22.01 3.21 -15.23
CA ASN A 204 -22.55 4.05 -16.28
C ASN A 204 -23.55 3.22 -17.09
N LYS A 205 -24.83 3.34 -16.76
CA LYS A 205 -25.90 2.76 -17.59
C LYS A 205 -26.11 3.67 -18.80
N LYS A 206 -25.33 3.48 -19.86
CA LYS A 206 -25.71 3.96 -21.19
C LYS A 206 -27.01 3.25 -21.58
N LEU A 207 -28.15 3.94 -21.53
CA LEU A 207 -29.41 3.42 -22.08
C LEU A 207 -30.14 4.49 -22.87
N ASP A 208 -30.57 4.10 -24.06
CA ASP A 208 -31.01 4.91 -25.20
C ASP A 208 -32.16 5.90 -24.95
N HIS A 209 -32.88 5.83 -23.83
CA HIS A 209 -34.14 6.56 -23.67
C HIS A 209 -34.33 7.29 -22.32
N ASN A 210 -33.30 7.36 -21.47
CA ASN A 210 -33.38 8.15 -20.24
C ASN A 210 -32.74 9.54 -20.45
N ILE A 211 -33.50 10.60 -20.15
CA ILE A 211 -33.10 12.03 -20.28
C ILE A 211 -32.07 12.40 -19.19
N PHE A 212 -32.03 11.65 -18.09
CA PHE A 212 -31.23 11.99 -16.90
C PHE A 212 -30.01 11.11 -16.65
N GLY A 213 -29.73 10.11 -17.51
CA GLY A 213 -28.55 9.24 -17.46
C GLY A 213 -27.95 9.08 -16.06
N HIS A 214 -28.50 8.20 -15.23
CA HIS A 214 -28.08 8.14 -13.83
C HIS A 214 -26.89 7.19 -13.65
N ASP A 215 -25.75 7.74 -13.26
CA ASP A 215 -24.66 6.95 -12.68
C ASP A 215 -25.16 6.31 -11.38
N LYS A 216 -25.25 4.98 -11.35
CA LYS A 216 -25.61 4.28 -10.12
C LYS A 216 -24.35 4.11 -9.28
N TYR A 217 -24.30 4.82 -8.15
CA TYR A 217 -23.22 4.69 -7.18
C TYR A 217 -23.34 3.37 -6.41
N TYR A 218 -22.27 2.58 -6.40
CA TYR A 218 -22.18 1.38 -5.57
C TYR A 218 -21.19 1.59 -4.44
N ARG A 219 -21.69 1.96 -3.26
CA ARG A 219 -20.87 2.25 -2.07
C ARG A 219 -19.88 1.14 -1.67
N LYS A 220 -20.18 -0.11 -2.02
CA LYS A 220 -19.35 -1.29 -1.68
C LYS A 220 -18.21 -1.54 -2.66
N PHE A 221 -18.33 -1.06 -3.90
CA PHE A 221 -17.37 -1.31 -4.97
C PHE A 221 -16.52 -0.08 -5.27
N GLN A 222 -15.33 -0.29 -5.81
CA GLN A 222 -14.39 0.73 -6.26
C GLN A 222 -13.91 0.39 -7.67
N SER A 223 -13.33 1.38 -8.34
CA SER A 223 -12.43 1.18 -9.48
C SER A 223 -11.01 1.17 -8.94
N ALA A 224 -10.23 0.16 -9.31
CA ALA A 224 -8.82 0.04 -9.00
C ALA A 224 -8.00 0.47 -10.20
N THR A 225 -7.11 1.43 -9.99
CA THR A 225 -6.14 1.88 -10.98
C THR A 225 -4.75 1.55 -10.48
N VAL A 226 -3.98 0.80 -11.26
CA VAL A 226 -2.59 0.51 -10.92
C VAL A 226 -1.75 1.77 -11.10
N GLY A 227 -0.84 2.03 -10.15
CA GLY A 227 0.17 3.06 -10.29
C GLY A 227 1.53 2.46 -10.61
N GLU A 228 2.51 3.33 -10.82
CA GLU A 228 3.88 2.92 -11.16
C GLU A 228 4.84 3.24 -10.01
N ILE A 229 5.67 2.25 -9.64
CA ILE A 229 6.83 2.45 -8.78
C ILE A 229 8.06 2.52 -9.68
N PHE A 230 8.66 3.71 -9.76
CA PHE A 230 9.87 3.92 -10.57
C PHE A 230 11.12 3.31 -9.92
N SER A 231 11.12 3.25 -8.59
CA SER A 231 12.23 2.72 -7.81
C SER A 231 11.78 2.32 -6.41
N TYR A 232 12.38 1.26 -5.86
CA TYR A 232 12.20 0.86 -4.46
C TYR A 232 13.02 1.71 -3.47
N LYS A 233 13.67 2.77 -3.95
CA LYS A 233 14.20 3.82 -3.08
C LYS A 233 13.05 4.42 -2.26
N ILE A 234 13.24 4.52 -0.95
CA ILE A 234 12.21 4.96 -0.03
C ILE A 234 12.23 6.48 0.15
N LEU A 235 11.04 7.07 0.22
CA LEU A 235 10.79 8.43 0.67
C LEU A 235 10.17 8.37 2.06
N CYS A 236 10.88 8.92 3.04
CA CYS A 236 10.39 9.13 4.39
C CYS A 236 9.62 10.45 4.45
N ILE A 237 8.30 10.38 4.66
CA ILE A 237 7.40 11.54 4.66
C ILE A 237 6.67 11.67 6.00
N GLU A 238 6.37 12.91 6.37
CA GLU A 238 5.45 13.22 7.46
C GLU A 238 4.12 13.70 6.89
N TYR A 239 3.03 13.00 7.23
CA TYR A 239 1.71 13.31 6.72
C TYR A 239 0.65 13.14 7.80
N LYS A 240 -0.12 14.20 8.06
CA LYS A 240 -1.19 14.22 9.09
C LYS A 240 -0.72 13.70 10.46
N GLY A 241 0.51 14.03 10.84
CA GLY A 241 1.11 13.59 12.10
C GLY A 241 1.54 12.13 12.13
N TYR A 242 1.74 11.48 10.97
CA TYR A 242 2.31 10.14 10.85
C TYR A 242 3.65 10.19 10.12
N LYS A 243 4.63 9.41 10.59
CA LYS A 243 5.89 9.13 9.86
C LYS A 243 5.67 7.89 8.99
N LEU A 244 5.63 8.10 7.68
CA LEU A 244 5.34 7.07 6.68
C LEU A 244 6.51 6.93 5.71
N ALA A 245 6.85 5.69 5.39
CA ALA A 245 7.76 5.35 4.31
C ALA A 245 6.93 4.98 3.07
N ARG A 246 7.34 5.46 1.91
CA ARG A 246 6.72 5.10 0.62
C ARG A 246 7.75 4.94 -0.48
N PHE A 247 7.43 4.20 -1.53
CA PHE A 247 8.30 4.12 -2.70
C PHE A 247 8.40 5.45 -3.44
N MET A 248 9.41 5.56 -4.29
CA MET A 248 9.45 6.56 -5.35
C MET A 248 8.46 6.18 -6.43
N ASP A 249 7.21 6.61 -6.24
CA ASP A 249 6.08 6.40 -7.14
C ASP A 249 5.46 7.72 -7.59
N LYS A 250 4.59 7.65 -8.61
CA LYS A 250 3.71 8.75 -8.97
C LYS A 250 2.31 8.49 -8.45
N ASN A 251 1.70 9.51 -7.87
CA ASN A 251 0.30 9.41 -7.47
C ASN A 251 -0.57 9.31 -8.74
N VAL A 252 -1.39 8.28 -8.84
CA VAL A 252 -2.30 8.08 -9.99
C VAL A 252 -3.16 9.30 -10.26
N SER A 253 -3.62 10.01 -9.23
CA SER A 253 -4.44 11.21 -9.41
C SER A 253 -3.65 12.40 -9.97
N ILE A 254 -2.32 12.44 -9.81
CA ILE A 254 -1.44 13.43 -10.43
C ILE A 254 -1.26 13.07 -11.90
N SER A 255 -0.90 11.81 -12.21
CA SER A 255 -0.78 11.32 -13.60
C SER A 255 -2.05 11.55 -14.40
N CYS A 256 -3.21 11.21 -13.83
CA CYS A 256 -4.50 11.44 -14.47
C CYS A 256 -4.78 12.93 -14.71
N THR A 257 -4.40 13.81 -13.76
CA THR A 257 -4.56 15.27 -13.93
C THR A 257 -3.72 15.78 -15.09
N GLU A 258 -2.47 15.33 -15.21
CA GLU A 258 -1.57 15.71 -16.31
C GLU A 258 -2.11 15.22 -17.66
N GLN A 259 -2.58 13.98 -17.74
CA GLN A 259 -3.17 13.40 -18.95
C GLN A 259 -4.45 14.13 -19.37
N LEU A 260 -5.30 14.51 -18.41
CA LEU A 260 -6.48 15.34 -18.67
C LEU A 260 -6.10 16.71 -19.25
N ILE A 261 -5.05 17.35 -18.74
CA ILE A 261 -4.54 18.62 -19.29
C ILE A 261 -4.07 18.40 -20.73
N THR A 262 -3.31 17.34 -21.00
CA THR A 262 -2.87 17.00 -22.36
C THR A 262 -4.05 16.77 -23.30
N CYS A 263 -5.11 16.10 -22.86
CA CYS A 263 -6.32 15.90 -23.66
C CYS A 263 -7.02 17.23 -23.97
N ILE A 264 -7.15 18.13 -22.99
CA ILE A 264 -7.71 19.47 -23.19
C ILE A 264 -6.88 20.27 -24.21
N ARG A 265 -5.54 20.18 -24.14
CA ARG A 265 -4.65 20.81 -25.13
C ARG A 265 -4.86 20.26 -26.53
N ALA A 266 -4.94 18.94 -26.68
CA ALA A 266 -5.17 18.29 -27.96
C ALA A 266 -6.50 18.75 -28.59
N ILE A 267 -7.55 18.89 -27.78
CA ILE A 267 -8.83 19.44 -28.23
C ILE A 267 -8.68 20.90 -28.66
N CYS A 268 -7.96 21.72 -27.90
CA CYS A 268 -7.69 23.13 -28.29
C CYS A 268 -6.96 23.22 -29.64
N HIS A 269 -5.91 22.41 -29.85
CA HIS A 269 -5.18 22.39 -31.12
C HIS A 269 -6.09 21.99 -32.29
N LYS A 270 -6.92 20.95 -32.11
CA LYS A 270 -7.86 20.53 -33.15
C LYS A 270 -8.84 21.65 -33.54
N ILE A 271 -9.37 22.38 -32.56
CA ILE A 271 -10.29 23.51 -32.81
C ILE A 271 -9.59 24.63 -33.60
N VAL A 272 -8.33 24.93 -33.27
CA VAL A 272 -7.54 25.95 -33.99
C VAL A 272 -7.25 25.50 -35.42
N ASP A 273 -6.86 24.24 -35.61
CA ASP A 273 -6.54 23.67 -36.92
C ASP A 273 -7.78 23.61 -37.84
N GLU A 274 -8.98 23.49 -37.26
CA GLU A 274 -10.27 23.53 -37.98
C GLU A 274 -10.72 24.96 -38.34
N GLY A 275 -9.90 25.99 -38.06
CA GLY A 275 -10.10 27.37 -38.53
C GLY A 275 -10.94 28.25 -37.61
N GLU A 276 -11.20 27.84 -36.36
CA GLU A 276 -11.87 28.69 -35.37
C GLU A 276 -10.87 29.69 -34.74
N GLU A 277 -10.54 30.75 -35.49
CA GLU A 277 -9.42 31.68 -35.21
C GLU A 277 -9.52 32.52 -33.91
N ASN A 278 -10.61 32.41 -33.13
CA ASN A 278 -10.85 33.33 -32.03
C ASN A 278 -10.41 32.77 -30.67
N SER A 279 -9.12 32.93 -30.35
CA SER A 279 -8.45 32.47 -29.11
C SER A 279 -9.03 32.97 -27.77
N LYS A 280 -10.00 33.90 -27.80
CA LYS A 280 -10.70 34.47 -26.64
C LYS A 280 -12.06 33.83 -26.35
N ILE A 281 -12.59 32.99 -27.24
CA ILE A 281 -13.89 32.34 -27.06
C ILE A 281 -13.79 31.25 -25.97
N GLU A 282 -14.80 31.18 -25.11
CA GLU A 282 -14.99 30.05 -24.20
C GLU A 282 -15.54 28.86 -24.99
N PHE A 283 -14.85 27.73 -24.92
CA PHE A 283 -15.24 26.47 -25.54
C PHE A 283 -15.90 25.58 -24.52
N LYS A 284 -16.92 24.85 -24.97
CA LYS A 284 -17.74 23.95 -24.16
C LYS A 284 -17.63 22.56 -24.74
N VAL A 285 -17.03 21.64 -23.98
CA VAL A 285 -16.79 20.27 -24.42
C VAL A 285 -17.50 19.30 -23.47
N PRO A 286 -18.26 18.32 -23.98
CA PRO A 286 -18.78 17.23 -23.16
C PRO A 286 -17.69 16.54 -22.35
N VAL A 287 -17.92 16.39 -21.04
CA VAL A 287 -16.94 15.76 -20.14
C VAL A 287 -16.59 14.33 -20.58
N ASN A 288 -17.57 13.59 -21.13
CA ASN A 288 -17.36 12.23 -21.62
C ASN A 288 -16.35 12.15 -22.77
N GLU A 289 -16.26 13.16 -23.63
CA GLU A 289 -15.29 13.16 -24.73
C GLU A 289 -13.85 13.20 -24.19
N ILE A 290 -13.62 13.96 -23.12
CA ILE A 290 -12.32 14.04 -22.46
C ILE A 290 -12.04 12.75 -21.67
N ILE A 291 -13.03 12.21 -20.96
CA ILE A 291 -12.87 10.97 -20.19
C ILE A 291 -12.59 9.78 -21.10
N ASP A 292 -13.28 9.68 -22.24
CA ASP A 292 -13.12 8.57 -23.18
C ASP A 292 -11.68 8.47 -23.72
N MET A 293 -10.90 9.56 -23.71
CA MET A 293 -9.48 9.57 -24.08
C MET A 293 -8.55 8.95 -23.02
N VAL A 294 -8.98 8.85 -21.76
CA VAL A 294 -8.12 8.44 -20.63
C VAL A 294 -8.68 7.31 -19.78
N LYS A 295 -9.93 6.89 -20.02
CA LYS A 295 -10.65 5.93 -19.16
C LYS A 295 -10.04 4.53 -19.14
N GLU A 296 -9.34 4.10 -20.20
CA GLU A 296 -8.70 2.78 -20.22
C GLU A 296 -7.54 2.73 -19.21
N GLU A 297 -6.85 3.88 -19.02
CA GLU A 297 -5.73 4.00 -18.08
C GLU A 297 -6.18 4.31 -16.65
N PHE A 298 -7.24 5.12 -16.46
CA PHE A 298 -7.61 5.63 -15.13
C PHE A 298 -9.02 5.23 -14.65
N GLY A 299 -9.73 4.40 -15.42
CA GLY A 299 -11.16 4.18 -15.22
C GLY A 299 -11.97 5.44 -15.54
N TYR A 300 -13.29 5.34 -15.48
CA TYR A 300 -14.16 6.48 -15.78
C TYR A 300 -14.17 7.54 -14.66
N TYR A 301 -14.22 7.10 -13.41
CA TYR A 301 -14.59 7.98 -12.30
C TYR A 301 -13.45 8.84 -11.77
N LEU A 302 -12.21 8.37 -11.79
CA LEU A 302 -11.08 9.20 -11.36
C LEU A 302 -10.94 10.45 -12.25
N PRO A 303 -10.93 10.35 -13.60
CA PRO A 303 -11.01 11.49 -14.51
C PRO A 303 -12.19 12.42 -14.21
N HIS A 304 -13.41 11.85 -14.10
CA HIS A 304 -14.62 12.62 -13.79
C HIS A 304 -14.49 13.43 -12.51
N LEU A 305 -14.01 12.79 -11.44
CA LEU A 305 -13.82 13.41 -10.13
C LEU A 305 -12.81 14.55 -10.17
N LEU A 306 -11.72 14.40 -10.94
CA LEU A 306 -10.68 15.41 -11.09
C LEU A 306 -11.17 16.62 -11.90
N LEU A 307 -11.88 16.39 -13.00
CA LEU A 307 -12.52 17.45 -13.79
C LEU A 307 -13.57 18.21 -12.98
N LYS A 308 -14.44 17.49 -12.25
CA LYS A 308 -15.46 18.07 -11.38
C LYS A 308 -14.86 18.86 -10.22
N ARG A 309 -13.73 18.42 -9.68
CA ARG A 309 -12.96 19.13 -8.64
C ARG A 309 -11.93 20.06 -9.28
N SER A 310 -12.38 20.96 -10.15
CA SER A 310 -11.60 21.87 -11.02
C SER A 310 -10.45 22.63 -10.35
N LYS A 311 -10.34 22.65 -9.02
CA LYS A 311 -9.19 23.21 -8.29
C LYS A 311 -7.82 22.64 -8.73
N ARG A 312 -7.77 21.42 -9.28
CA ARG A 312 -6.52 20.81 -9.77
C ARG A 312 -6.18 21.17 -11.22
N ILE A 313 -7.20 21.40 -12.05
CA ILE A 313 -7.05 21.82 -13.44
C ILE A 313 -7.48 23.27 -13.50
N LYS A 314 -6.53 24.19 -13.34
CA LYS A 314 -6.85 25.63 -13.36
C LYS A 314 -7.47 26.01 -14.71
N LYS A 315 -8.25 27.10 -14.73
CA LYS A 315 -8.81 27.71 -15.95
C LYS A 315 -9.84 26.84 -16.70
N VAL A 316 -10.44 25.87 -16.00
CA VAL A 316 -11.62 25.14 -16.47
C VAL A 316 -12.79 25.33 -15.51
N ARG A 317 -14.01 25.32 -16.05
CA ARG A 317 -15.27 25.40 -15.30
C ARG A 317 -16.10 24.15 -15.61
N PHE A 318 -16.57 23.47 -14.58
CA PHE A 318 -17.44 22.30 -14.74
C PHE A 318 -18.90 22.75 -14.59
N GLU A 319 -19.72 22.47 -15.58
CA GLU A 319 -21.11 22.93 -15.67
C GLU A 319 -22.04 21.76 -16.06
N LYS A 320 -23.31 21.86 -15.67
CA LYS A 320 -24.37 20.97 -16.19
C LYS A 320 -25.20 21.77 -17.18
N LEU A 321 -25.16 21.40 -18.44
CA LEU A 321 -25.87 22.09 -19.52
C LEU A 321 -26.87 21.15 -20.19
N ILE A 322 -27.89 21.71 -20.84
CA ILE A 322 -28.83 20.95 -21.65
C ILE A 322 -28.24 20.86 -23.07
N ASN A 323 -28.08 19.65 -23.60
CA ASN A 323 -27.60 19.44 -24.97
C ASN A 323 -28.73 19.57 -26.01
N GLU A 324 -28.37 19.46 -27.29
CA GLU A 324 -29.30 19.57 -28.43
C GLU A 324 -30.46 18.57 -28.41
N LYS A 325 -30.31 17.47 -27.65
CA LYS A 325 -31.35 16.44 -27.46
C LYS A 325 -32.18 16.69 -26.20
N TYR A 326 -32.11 17.89 -25.63
CA TYR A 326 -32.76 18.29 -24.37
C TYR A 326 -32.36 17.42 -23.17
N LYS A 327 -31.16 16.83 -23.18
CA LYS A 327 -30.63 16.02 -22.07
C LYS A 327 -29.61 16.83 -21.26
N VAL A 328 -29.66 16.69 -19.93
CA VAL A 328 -28.65 17.30 -19.05
C VAL A 328 -27.31 16.56 -19.24
N GLN A 329 -26.25 17.31 -19.50
CA GLN A 329 -24.91 16.81 -19.78
C GLN A 329 -23.86 17.58 -18.97
N ASP A 330 -22.95 16.83 -18.36
CA ASP A 330 -21.74 17.40 -17.74
C ASP A 330 -20.83 17.96 -18.84
N THR A 331 -20.52 19.25 -18.74
CA THR A 331 -19.76 20.03 -19.74
C THR A 331 -18.58 20.71 -19.06
N LEU A 332 -17.42 20.69 -19.73
CA LEU A 332 -16.24 21.42 -19.33
C LEU A 332 -16.10 22.66 -20.19
N THR A 333 -15.97 23.82 -19.55
CA THR A 333 -15.79 25.12 -20.21
C THR A 333 -14.38 25.65 -19.97
N PHE A 334 -13.67 26.04 -21.03
CA PHE A 334 -12.31 26.60 -20.96
C PHE A 334 -12.01 27.54 -22.14
N LYS A 335 -10.93 28.32 -22.07
CA LYS A 335 -10.48 29.19 -23.18
C LYS A 335 -9.29 28.55 -23.89
N ILE A 336 -9.21 28.65 -25.22
CA ILE A 336 -8.08 28.11 -26.00
C ILE A 336 -6.75 28.74 -25.56
N SER A 337 -6.72 30.07 -25.40
CA SER A 337 -5.53 30.81 -24.93
C SER A 337 -4.97 30.37 -23.56
N ASP A 338 -5.75 29.64 -22.78
CA ASP A 338 -5.31 29.13 -21.48
C ASP A 338 -4.52 27.82 -21.57
N PHE A 339 -4.57 27.14 -22.71
CA PHE A 339 -4.05 25.79 -22.91
C PHE A 339 -3.13 25.61 -24.14
N LEU A 340 -3.08 26.56 -25.07
CA LEU A 340 -2.07 26.61 -26.14
C LEU A 340 -0.67 26.94 -25.64
#